data_AF-A0A7Y2UC37-F1
#
_entry.id   AF-A0A7Y2UC37-F1
#
_cell.length_a   1.000
_cell.length_b   1.000
_cell.length_c   1.000
_cell.angle_alpha   90.00
_cell.angle_beta   90.00
_cell.angle_gamma   90.00
#
_symmetry.space_group_name_H-M   'P 1'
#
loop_
_entity.id
_entity.type
_entity.pdbx_description
1 polymer ?
#
loop_
_entity_poly.entity_id
_entity_poly.type
_entity_poly.pdbx_seq_one_letter_code
_entity_poly.pdbx_strand_id
1 'polypeptide(L)'
;LIRDFIILHYYLNERDDSQFWRDTRNMDVPERLTNKIALFRSNGTLVQDHLDIFLEPSWLQVMLGQGVMPQDYHPIANQLSDEQLQEKLVKTMQLKKEPLPKIPGHDQFLEMFCKQD
;
A
#
# COMPACT_ATOMS: atom_id res chain seq x y z
N LEU A 1 9.51 -13.43 2.06
CA LEU A 1 8.15 -13.09 2.55
C LEU A 1 8.22 -11.84 3.43
N ILE A 2 8.43 -11.93 4.75
CA ILE A 2 8.66 -10.74 5.63
C ILE A 2 9.89 -9.95 5.18
N ARG A 3 11.01 -10.65 4.99
CA ARG A 3 12.27 -10.05 4.50
C ARG A 3 12.05 -9.22 3.24
N ASP A 4 11.33 -9.75 2.26
CA ASP A 4 11.14 -9.08 0.97
C ASP A 4 10.27 -7.81 1.14
N PHE A 5 9.27 -7.85 2.02
CA PHE A 5 8.46 -6.67 2.36
C PHE A 5 9.29 -5.59 3.07
N ILE A 6 10.21 -5.97 3.96
CA ILE A 6 11.11 -5.00 4.62
C ILE A 6 12.11 -4.43 3.61
N ILE A 7 12.71 -5.28 2.78
CA ILE A 7 13.66 -4.86 1.73
C ILE A 7 12.99 -3.84 0.80
N LEU A 8 11.73 -4.06 0.42
CA LEU A 8 10.95 -3.17 -0.45
C LEU A 8 11.07 -1.69 -0.02
N HIS A 9 10.97 -1.43 1.28
CA HIS A 9 11.01 -0.07 1.82
C HIS A 9 12.32 0.68 1.55
N TYR A 10 13.43 -0.06 1.58
CA TYR A 10 14.75 0.47 1.29
C TYR A 10 15.03 0.50 -0.20
N TYR A 11 14.65 -0.55 -0.91
CA TYR A 11 14.95 -0.71 -2.33
C TYR A 11 14.21 0.32 -3.21
N LEU A 12 12.95 0.62 -2.91
CA LEU A 12 12.13 1.59 -3.66
C LEU A 12 12.30 3.04 -3.18
N ASN A 13 13.35 3.38 -2.44
CA ASN A 13 13.52 4.75 -1.99
C ASN A 13 13.86 5.70 -3.18
N GLU A 14 13.46 6.97 -3.09
CA GLU A 14 13.87 8.04 -4.02
C GLU A 14 14.89 9.02 -3.41
N ARG A 15 15.36 8.75 -2.19
CA ARG A 15 16.32 9.57 -1.45
C ARG A 15 17.74 9.55 -2.03
N ASP A 16 18.31 10.72 -2.28
CA ASP A 16 19.66 10.92 -2.81
C ASP A 16 20.60 11.63 -1.83
N ASP A 17 20.15 11.93 -0.62
CA ASP A 17 20.86 12.75 0.38
C ASP A 17 22.07 12.06 1.05
N SER A 18 22.19 10.74 0.95
CA SER A 18 23.31 10.01 1.55
C SER A 18 23.71 8.78 0.76
N GLN A 19 24.94 8.31 0.99
CA GLN A 19 25.45 7.10 0.35
C GLN A 19 24.61 5.88 0.74
N PHE A 20 24.17 5.81 1.99
CA PHE A 20 23.30 4.74 2.49
C PHE A 20 22.04 4.54 1.63
N TRP A 21 21.32 5.63 1.29
CA TRP A 21 20.10 5.53 0.47
C TRP A 21 20.38 5.15 -0.98
N ARG A 22 21.50 5.63 -1.53
CA ARG A 22 21.95 5.24 -2.87
C ARG A 22 22.35 3.77 -2.91
N ASP A 23 23.06 3.27 -1.90
CA ASP A 23 23.48 1.86 -1.82
C ASP A 23 22.26 0.94 -1.70
N THR A 24 21.33 1.27 -0.82
CA THR A 24 20.11 0.45 -0.60
C THR A 24 19.17 0.45 -1.79
N ARG A 25 19.16 1.50 -2.64
CA ARG A 25 18.43 1.50 -3.91
C ARG A 25 19.08 0.60 -4.96
N ASN A 26 20.41 0.51 -4.95
CA ASN A 26 21.19 -0.18 -5.99
C ASN A 26 21.65 -1.58 -5.57
N MET A 27 21.23 -2.08 -4.40
CA MET A 27 21.61 -3.40 -3.92
C MET A 27 20.92 -4.54 -4.69
N ASP A 28 21.57 -5.70 -4.72
CA ASP A 28 20.94 -6.93 -5.19
C ASP A 28 19.82 -7.35 -4.24
N VAL A 29 18.66 -7.72 -4.79
CA VAL A 29 17.51 -8.18 -4.03
C VAL A 29 16.99 -9.52 -4.56
N PRO A 30 16.22 -10.28 -3.77
CA PRO A 30 15.68 -11.56 -4.22
C PRO A 30 14.82 -11.41 -5.48
N GLU A 31 14.97 -12.33 -6.44
CA GLU A 31 14.23 -12.33 -7.71
C GLU A 31 12.70 -12.27 -7.52
N ARG A 32 12.20 -12.93 -6.48
CA ARG A 32 10.78 -12.87 -6.12
C ARG A 32 10.30 -11.42 -5.90
N LEU A 33 11.10 -10.59 -5.24
CA LEU A 33 10.76 -9.20 -4.97
C LEU A 33 10.74 -8.38 -6.28
N THR A 34 11.77 -8.53 -7.12
CA THR A 34 11.82 -7.85 -8.41
C THR A 34 10.66 -8.25 -9.30
N ASN A 35 10.29 -9.54 -9.32
CA ASN A 35 9.16 -10.04 -10.11
C ASN A 35 7.83 -9.47 -9.61
N LYS A 36 7.64 -9.39 -8.28
CA LYS A 36 6.44 -8.80 -7.68
C LYS A 36 6.31 -7.30 -7.99
N ILE A 37 7.42 -6.55 -7.92
CA ILE A 37 7.46 -5.12 -8.29
C ILE A 37 7.17 -4.95 -9.79
N ALA A 38 7.79 -5.76 -10.65
CA ALA A 38 7.60 -5.68 -12.10
C ALA A 38 6.15 -5.98 -12.50
N LEU A 39 5.55 -7.01 -11.91
CA LEU A 39 4.15 -7.37 -12.14
C LEU A 39 3.22 -6.23 -11.72
N PHE A 40 3.41 -5.68 -10.51
CA PHE A 40 2.61 -4.56 -10.05
C PHE A 40 2.78 -3.32 -10.94
N ARG A 41 4.01 -2.99 -11.34
CA ARG A 41 4.28 -1.88 -12.27
C ARG A 41 3.62 -2.10 -13.64
N SER A 42 3.48 -3.35 -14.10
CA SER A 42 2.88 -3.62 -15.41
C SER A 42 1.39 -3.29 -15.47
N ASN A 43 0.60 -3.72 -14.47
CA ASN A 43 -0.86 -3.62 -14.54
C ASN A 43 -1.58 -3.56 -13.18
N GLY A 44 -0.83 -3.30 -12.09
CA GLY A 44 -1.38 -3.23 -10.73
C GLY A 44 -1.65 -4.59 -10.09
N THR A 45 -1.29 -5.69 -10.73
CA THR A 45 -1.51 -7.04 -10.16
C THR A 45 -0.61 -7.27 -8.96
N LEU A 46 -1.22 -7.75 -7.88
CA LEU A 46 -0.54 -8.25 -6.69
C LEU A 46 -0.78 -9.75 -6.58
N VAL A 47 0.24 -10.47 -6.17
CA VAL A 47 0.18 -11.91 -5.93
C VAL A 47 0.53 -12.15 -4.47
N GLN A 48 -0.34 -12.86 -3.76
CA GLN A 48 -0.08 -13.29 -2.39
C GLN A 48 0.41 -14.73 -2.36
N ASP A 49 1.58 -14.96 -1.77
CA ASP A 49 2.09 -16.31 -1.55
C ASP A 49 1.58 -16.90 -0.24
N HIS A 50 1.51 -18.23 -0.14
CA HIS A 50 0.95 -18.95 1.01
C HIS A 50 1.57 -18.59 2.37
N LEU A 51 2.82 -18.12 2.38
CA LEU A 51 3.55 -17.77 3.59
C LEU A 51 3.70 -16.24 3.76
N ASP A 52 3.05 -15.43 2.93
CA ASP A 52 3.01 -13.97 3.11
C ASP A 52 2.11 -13.61 4.31
N ILE A 53 2.69 -12.96 5.32
CA ILE A 53 1.94 -12.38 6.44
C ILE A 53 1.38 -10.98 6.12
N PHE A 54 1.97 -10.30 5.13
CA PHE A 54 1.49 -9.00 4.66
C PHE A 54 0.53 -9.22 3.50
N LEU A 55 -0.72 -8.80 3.70
CA LEU A 55 -1.79 -8.93 2.72
C LEU A 55 -1.59 -7.97 1.54
N GLU A 56 -2.29 -8.22 0.44
CA GLU A 56 -2.24 -7.37 -0.77
C GLU A 56 -2.43 -5.87 -0.48
N PRO A 57 -3.34 -5.41 0.41
CA PRO A 57 -3.46 -3.99 0.72
C PRO A 57 -2.18 -3.36 1.27
N SER A 58 -1.37 -4.11 2.03
CA SER A 58 -0.09 -3.61 2.55
C SER A 58 0.91 -3.41 1.42
N TRP A 59 1.01 -4.37 0.49
CA TRP A 59 1.87 -4.24 -0.68
C TRP A 59 1.42 -3.09 -1.58
N LEU A 60 0.12 -2.95 -1.82
CA LEU A 60 -0.47 -1.84 -2.58
C LEU A 60 -0.07 -0.48 -2.01
N GLN A 61 -0.26 -0.30 -0.70
CA GLN A 61 0.00 0.97 -0.02
C GLN A 61 1.49 1.34 -0.07
N VAL A 62 2.39 0.38 0.12
CA VAL A 62 3.84 0.64 0.09
C VAL A 62 4.32 0.89 -1.34
N MET A 63 3.91 0.08 -2.31
CA MET A 63 4.35 0.25 -3.70
C MET A 63 3.87 1.58 -4.28
N LEU A 64 2.59 1.93 -4.13
CA LEU A 64 2.09 3.24 -4.56
C LEU A 64 2.70 4.39 -3.76
N GLY A 65 2.80 4.23 -2.42
CA GLY A 65 3.37 5.25 -1.54
C GLY A 65 4.85 5.55 -1.81
N GLN A 66 5.58 4.59 -2.39
CA GLN A 66 6.97 4.73 -2.82
C GLN A 66 7.13 4.91 -4.34
N GLY A 67 6.09 5.39 -5.03
CA GLY A 67 6.19 5.87 -6.40
C GLY A 67 6.12 4.80 -7.48
N VAL A 68 5.86 3.53 -7.16
CA VAL A 68 5.64 2.50 -8.17
C VAL A 68 4.23 2.67 -8.75
N MET A 69 4.13 3.37 -9.86
CA MET A 69 2.87 3.54 -10.58
C MET A 69 2.64 2.41 -11.59
N PRO A 70 1.50 1.71 -11.53
CA PRO A 70 1.08 0.79 -12.59
C PRO A 70 0.96 1.50 -13.94
N GLN A 71 1.40 0.83 -15.01
CA GLN A 71 1.29 1.30 -16.39
C GLN A 71 -0.07 0.99 -17.01
N ASP A 72 -0.80 0.04 -16.43
CA ASP A 72 -2.13 -0.38 -16.84
C ASP A 72 -2.94 -0.84 -15.60
N TYR A 73 -4.18 -1.26 -15.81
CA TYR A 73 -5.09 -1.76 -14.79
C TYR A 73 -5.95 -2.91 -15.33
N HIS A 74 -6.66 -3.61 -14.45
CA HIS A 74 -7.51 -4.72 -14.87
C HIS A 74 -8.69 -4.23 -15.74
N PRO A 75 -8.92 -4.79 -16.96
CA PRO A 75 -9.93 -4.29 -17.91
C PRO A 75 -11.37 -4.25 -17.40
N ILE A 76 -11.70 -5.02 -16.35
CA ILE A 76 -13.01 -4.97 -15.69
C ILE A 76 -13.39 -3.56 -15.21
N ALA A 77 -12.40 -2.70 -14.94
CA ALA A 77 -12.64 -1.32 -14.55
C ALA A 77 -13.34 -0.51 -15.67
N ASN A 78 -13.15 -0.89 -16.94
CA ASN A 78 -13.78 -0.22 -18.10
C ASN A 78 -15.27 -0.53 -18.27
N GLN A 79 -15.87 -1.34 -17.38
CA GLN A 79 -17.31 -1.61 -17.40
C GLN A 79 -18.14 -0.44 -16.84
N LEU A 80 -17.52 0.47 -16.10
CA LEU A 80 -18.16 1.67 -15.57
C LEU A 80 -17.85 2.85 -16.48
N SER A 81 -18.86 3.69 -16.72
CA SER A 81 -18.61 5.05 -17.23
C SER A 81 -17.84 5.88 -16.19
N ASP A 82 -17.15 6.93 -16.65
CA ASP A 82 -16.39 7.84 -15.77
C ASP A 82 -17.27 8.44 -14.65
N GLU A 83 -18.52 8.80 -14.98
CA GLU A 83 -19.49 9.32 -14.01
C GLU A 83 -19.83 8.29 -12.93
N GLN A 84 -20.13 7.04 -13.33
CA GLN A 84 -20.42 5.95 -12.39
C GLN A 84 -19.22 5.62 -11.51
N LEU A 85 -18.02 5.64 -12.08
CA LEU A 85 -16.78 5.42 -11.34
C LEU A 85 -16.56 6.53 -10.31
N GLN A 86 -16.69 7.79 -10.72
CA GLN A 86 -16.53 8.95 -9.85
C GLN A 86 -17.56 8.93 -8.70
N GLU A 87 -18.83 8.68 -9.01
CA GLU A 87 -19.89 8.57 -8.01
C GLU A 87 -19.57 7.47 -6.98
N LYS A 88 -19.15 6.29 -7.46
CA LYS A 88 -18.78 5.16 -6.60
C LYS A 88 -17.61 5.50 -5.68
N LEU A 89 -16.58 6.18 -6.18
CA LEU A 89 -15.42 6.60 -5.39
C LEU A 89 -15.79 7.66 -4.33
N VAL A 90 -16.61 8.66 -4.70
CA VAL A 90 -17.10 9.69 -3.78
C VAL A 90 -17.95 9.06 -2.67
N LYS A 91 -18.88 8.17 -3.03
CA LYS A 91 -19.70 7.45 -2.05
C LYS A 91 -18.86 6.59 -1.11
N THR A 92 -17.85 5.91 -1.63
CA THR A 92 -16.92 5.12 -0.81
C THR A 92 -16.17 6.02 0.19
N MET A 93 -15.69 7.18 -0.25
CA MET A 93 -15.04 8.15 0.64
C MET A 93 -15.99 8.66 1.73
N GLN A 94 -17.24 8.97 1.38
CA GLN A 94 -18.25 9.43 2.35
C GLN A 94 -18.54 8.37 3.41
N LEU A 95 -18.76 7.11 3.00
CA LEU A 95 -18.98 5.99 3.91
C LEU A 95 -17.81 5.77 4.87
N LYS A 96 -16.56 5.97 4.40
CA LYS A 96 -15.38 5.89 5.26
C LYS A 96 -15.25 7.06 6.24
N LYS A 97 -15.74 8.24 5.86
CA LYS A 97 -15.71 9.45 6.71
C LYS A 97 -16.83 9.48 7.75
N GLU A 98 -17.99 8.89 7.45
CA GLU A 98 -19.17 8.94 8.32
C GLU A 98 -18.94 8.50 9.78
N PRO A 99 -18.19 7.42 10.09
CA PRO A 99 -17.98 7.02 11.47
C PRO A 99 -16.94 7.89 12.20
N LEU A 100 -16.06 8.62 11.49
CA LEU A 100 -14.90 9.28 12.11
C LEU A 100 -15.28 10.25 13.25
N PRO A 101 -16.32 11.10 13.14
CA PRO A 101 -16.71 11.99 14.24
C PRO A 101 -17.30 11.27 15.45
N LYS A 102 -17.70 10.00 15.30
CA LYS A 102 -18.32 9.16 16.34
C LYS A 102 -17.28 8.28 17.06
N ILE A 103 -16.06 8.20 16.55
CA ILE A 103 -14.97 7.43 17.14
C ILE A 103 -14.25 8.33 18.15
N PRO A 104 -14.09 7.91 19.41
CA PRO A 104 -13.32 8.68 20.39
C PRO A 104 -11.88 8.88 19.92
N GLY A 105 -11.28 10.01 20.31
CA GLY A 105 -9.84 10.19 20.12
C GLY A 105 -9.04 9.10 20.84
N HIS A 106 -7.80 8.89 20.41
CA HIS A 106 -6.95 7.83 20.96
C HIS A 106 -6.88 7.87 22.49
N ASP A 107 -6.60 9.03 23.07
CA ASP A 107 -6.48 9.19 24.53
C ASP A 107 -7.82 8.99 25.25
N GLN A 108 -8.92 9.49 24.68
CA GLN A 108 -10.28 9.27 25.21
C GLN A 108 -10.64 7.78 25.24
N PHE A 109 -10.27 7.05 24.18
CA PHE A 109 -10.48 5.60 24.13
C PHE A 109 -9.67 4.88 25.22
N LEU A 110 -8.41 5.27 25.45
CA LEU A 110 -7.59 4.69 26.51
C LEU A 110 -8.17 4.96 27.90
N GLU A 111 -8.68 6.17 28.16
CA GLU A 111 -9.37 6.50 29.41
C GLU A 111 -10.63 5.66 29.64
N MET A 112 -11.38 5.35 28.57
CA MET A 112 -12.61 4.55 28.66
C MET A 112 -12.35 3.06 28.95
N PHE A 113 -11.26 2.50 28.41
CA PHE A 113 -11.07 1.03 28.37
C PHE A 113 -9.80 0.52 29.06
N CYS A 114 -8.80 1.38 29.25
CA CYS A 114 -7.49 0.98 29.77
C CYS A 114 -7.12 1.68 31.07
N LYS A 115 -8.06 2.42 31.68
CA LYS A 115 -7.82 3.07 32.97
C LYS A 115 -7.51 2.01 34.03
N GLN A 116 -6.31 2.10 34.60
CA GLN A 116 -5.89 1.32 35.75
C GLN A 116 -6.23 2.10 37.02
N ASP A 117 -6.56 1.39 38.09
CA ASP A 117 -6.85 1.96 39.42
C ASP A 117 -5.62 2.67 40.03
#